data_AF-A0A519EX67-F1
#
_entry.id   AF-A0A519EX67-F1
#
_cell.length_a   1.000
_cell.length_b   1.000
_cell.length_c   1.000
_cell.angle_alpha   90.00
_cell.angle_beta   90.00
_cell.angle_gamma   90.00
#
_symmetry.space_group_name_H-M   'P 1'
#
loop_
_entity.id
_entity.type
_entity.pdbx_description
1 polymer ?
#
loop_
_entity_poly.entity_id
_entity_poly.type
_entity_poly.pdbx_seq_one_letter_code
_entity_poly.pdbx_strand_id
1 'polypeptide(L)'
;TLVRLHRAGVKYRVAVPREGYRGWFGGLSLSRHAKGAVLDAAYAYLNWWLSGWPGAVMARQGYYIGNPARSREHMSAAEWDYWYAGLPAREQLMGSDGLPLIDIGEVRDGGSYEQRMGHIAVWNAVMDEHNYLVRRWGDISRAGSKGTRKQ
;
A
#
# COMPACT_ATOMS: atom_id res chain seq x y z
N THR A 1 -6.59 -8.42 3.31
CA THR A 1 -6.08 -7.10 2.87
C THR A 1 -7.10 -6.05 3.28
N LEU A 2 -6.69 -4.78 3.41
CA LEU A 2 -7.62 -3.69 3.77
C LEU A 2 -8.80 -3.60 2.79
N VAL A 3 -8.53 -3.77 1.49
CA VAL A 3 -9.55 -3.88 0.43
C VAL A 3 -10.62 -4.93 0.76
N ARG A 4 -10.24 -6.12 1.25
CA ARG A 4 -11.20 -7.17 1.64
C ARG A 4 -12.04 -6.79 2.86
N LEU A 5 -11.44 -6.13 3.86
CA LEU A 5 -12.16 -5.68 5.05
C LEU A 5 -13.17 -4.59 4.69
N HIS A 6 -12.73 -3.66 3.84
CA HIS A 6 -13.57 -2.58 3.35
C HIS A 6 -14.80 -3.12 2.61
N ARG A 7 -14.59 -4.04 1.65
CA ARG A 7 -15.69 -4.72 0.94
C ARG A 7 -16.63 -5.53 1.81
N ALA A 8 -16.13 -6.08 2.92
CA ALA A 8 -16.95 -6.80 3.87
C ALA A 8 -17.75 -5.86 4.81
N GLY A 9 -17.63 -4.54 4.64
CA GLY A 9 -18.28 -3.55 5.52
C GLY A 9 -17.74 -3.56 6.95
N VAL A 10 -16.56 -4.16 7.17
CA VAL A 10 -15.96 -4.24 8.50
C VAL A 10 -15.34 -2.90 8.81
N LYS A 11 -15.81 -2.25 9.88
CA LYS A 11 -15.22 -1.00 10.36
C LYS A 11 -13.84 -1.28 10.97
N TYR A 12 -12.83 -0.58 10.48
CA TYR A 12 -11.47 -0.64 10.99
C TYR A 12 -10.86 0.76 11.03
N ARG A 13 -9.73 0.90 11.72
CA ARG A 13 -8.88 2.10 11.64
C ARG A 13 -7.44 1.68 11.46
N VAL A 14 -6.69 2.45 10.67
CA VAL A 14 -5.24 2.29 10.55
C VAL A 14 -4.57 3.18 11.62
N ALA A 15 -3.82 2.55 12.53
CA ALA A 15 -3.11 3.27 13.57
C ALA A 15 -1.96 4.11 12.99
N VAL A 16 -1.80 5.32 13.54
CA VAL A 16 -0.71 6.26 13.23
C VAL A 16 0.03 6.55 14.55
N PRO A 17 1.01 5.71 14.94
CA PRO A 17 1.76 5.88 16.19
C PRO A 17 2.46 7.24 16.22
N ARG A 18 2.47 7.93 17.37
CA ARG A 18 3.01 9.31 17.47
C ARG A 18 4.52 9.37 17.19
N GLU A 19 5.22 8.30 17.52
CA GLU A 19 6.67 8.11 17.39
C GLU A 19 7.12 7.89 15.94
N GLY A 20 6.17 7.74 15.02
CA GLY A 20 6.44 7.31 13.66
C GLY A 20 6.32 5.80 13.50
N TYR A 21 6.35 5.35 12.26
CA TYR A 21 6.34 3.93 11.93
C TYR A 21 7.51 3.55 11.04
N ARG A 22 7.74 2.25 10.98
CA ARG A 22 8.70 1.68 10.05
C ARG A 22 8.11 1.60 8.65
N GLY A 23 8.82 2.15 7.67
CA GLY A 23 8.53 2.03 6.25
C GLY A 23 9.31 0.89 5.58
N TRP A 24 8.71 0.31 4.54
CA TRP A 24 9.40 -0.55 3.58
C TRP A 24 9.18 -0.02 2.18
N PHE A 25 10.19 -0.17 1.34
CA PHE A 25 10.04 -0.01 -0.09
C PHE A 25 10.63 -1.22 -0.82
N GLY A 26 9.94 -1.66 -1.88
CA GLY A 26 10.46 -2.65 -2.81
C GLY A 26 11.14 -1.94 -3.97
N GLY A 27 12.29 -2.46 -4.40
CA GLY A 27 12.98 -2.03 -5.60
C GLY A 27 13.12 -3.17 -6.59
N LEU A 28 13.21 -2.83 -7.87
CA LEU A 28 13.60 -3.78 -8.90
C LEU A 28 15.09 -3.58 -9.21
N SER A 29 15.79 -4.67 -9.48
CA SER A 29 17.21 -4.66 -9.85
C SER A 29 17.47 -5.68 -10.94
N LEU A 30 18.43 -5.38 -11.81
CA LEU A 30 18.82 -6.26 -12.91
C LEU A 30 19.98 -7.16 -12.48
N SER A 31 19.89 -8.44 -12.80
CA SER A 31 21.02 -9.36 -12.64
C SER A 31 22.16 -8.97 -13.57
N ARG A 32 23.39 -8.96 -13.07
CA ARG A 32 24.62 -8.75 -13.88
C ARG A 32 24.79 -9.77 -15.01
N HIS A 33 24.09 -10.89 -14.96
CA HIS A 33 24.14 -11.95 -15.97
C HIS A 33 23.04 -11.83 -17.02
N ALA A 34 22.09 -10.91 -16.88
CA ALA A 34 21.07 -10.67 -17.89
C ALA A 34 21.72 -10.09 -19.15
N LYS A 35 21.52 -10.75 -20.29
CA LYS A 35 22.09 -10.39 -21.59
C LYS A 35 21.10 -10.67 -22.72
N GLY A 36 21.29 -10.03 -23.87
CA GLY A 36 20.45 -10.20 -25.05
C GLY A 36 18.97 -9.97 -24.73
N ALA A 37 18.10 -10.79 -25.32
CA ALA A 37 16.64 -10.64 -25.19
C ALA A 37 16.12 -10.62 -23.74
N VAL A 38 16.80 -11.28 -22.80
CA VAL A 38 16.41 -11.25 -21.38
C VAL A 38 16.63 -9.87 -20.78
N LEU A 39 17.75 -9.23 -21.11
CA LEU A 39 18.05 -7.88 -20.64
C LEU A 39 17.06 -6.86 -21.23
N ASP A 40 16.76 -6.99 -22.52
CA ASP A 40 15.80 -6.11 -23.20
C ASP A 40 14.40 -6.22 -22.59
N ALA A 41 13.93 -7.45 -22.34
CA ALA A 41 12.66 -7.68 -21.66
C ALA A 41 12.65 -7.10 -20.23
N ALA A 42 13.76 -7.21 -19.51
CA ALA A 42 13.86 -6.65 -18.16
C ALA A 42 13.82 -5.10 -18.19
N TYR A 43 14.46 -4.45 -19.15
CA TYR A 43 14.32 -3.01 -19.35
C TYR A 43 12.91 -2.59 -19.77
N ALA A 44 12.28 -3.33 -20.67
CA ALA A 44 10.88 -3.07 -21.06
C ALA A 44 9.96 -3.13 -19.84
N TYR A 45 10.17 -4.11 -18.95
CA TYR A 45 9.42 -4.24 -17.71
C TYR A 45 9.66 -3.09 -16.72
N LEU A 46 10.92 -2.65 -16.54
CA LEU A 46 11.24 -1.48 -15.72
C LEU A 46 10.61 -0.21 -16.28
N ASN A 47 10.69 0.00 -17.59
CA ASN A 47 10.07 1.13 -18.27
C ASN A 47 8.56 1.13 -18.11
N TRP A 48 7.92 -0.04 -18.16
CA TRP A 48 6.50 -0.17 -17.89
C TRP A 48 6.17 0.26 -16.45
N TRP A 49 6.91 -0.21 -15.43
CA TRP A 49 6.73 0.25 -14.05
C TRP A 49 6.89 1.77 -13.90
N LEU A 50 7.81 2.37 -14.64
CA LEU A 50 8.07 3.81 -14.65
C LEU A 50 7.15 4.61 -15.60
N SER A 51 6.23 3.96 -16.31
CA SER A 51 5.32 4.64 -17.24
C SER A 51 4.28 5.50 -16.54
N GLY A 52 3.95 5.20 -15.27
CA GLY A 52 2.96 5.93 -14.48
C GLY A 52 1.72 5.11 -14.18
N TRP A 53 1.17 4.41 -15.18
CA TRP A 53 -0.04 3.60 -15.04
C TRP A 53 0.04 2.55 -13.92
N PRO A 54 1.13 1.75 -13.78
CA PRO A 54 1.23 0.78 -12.69
C PRO A 54 1.18 1.44 -11.31
N GLY A 55 1.78 2.62 -11.16
CA GLY A 55 1.74 3.36 -9.91
C GLY A 55 0.34 3.89 -9.56
N ALA A 56 -0.46 4.29 -10.55
CA ALA A 56 -1.87 4.65 -10.34
C ALA A 56 -2.69 3.44 -9.88
N VAL A 57 -2.46 2.27 -10.48
CA VAL A 57 -3.10 1.00 -10.07
C VAL A 57 -2.68 0.58 -8.65
N MET A 58 -1.43 0.81 -8.26
CA MET A 58 -0.94 0.58 -6.89
C MET A 58 -1.58 1.55 -5.88
N ALA A 59 -1.78 2.82 -6.26
CA ALA A 59 -2.46 3.81 -5.43
C ALA A 59 -3.88 3.38 -5.06
N ARG A 60 -4.64 2.80 -5.99
CA ARG A 60 -5.99 2.23 -5.74
C ARG A 60 -6.00 1.09 -4.73
N GLN A 61 -4.85 0.46 -4.48
CA GLN A 61 -4.68 -0.58 -3.46
C GLN A 61 -4.11 -0.02 -2.14
N GLY A 62 -3.84 1.29 -2.10
CA GLY A 62 -3.26 1.99 -0.97
C GLY A 62 -1.73 1.94 -0.90
N TYR A 63 -1.04 1.54 -1.97
CA TYR A 63 0.43 1.55 -2.07
C TYR A 63 0.91 2.72 -2.94
N TYR A 64 2.15 3.14 -2.75
CA TYR A 64 2.70 4.28 -3.48
C TYR A 64 3.97 3.90 -4.23
N ILE A 65 4.11 4.43 -5.45
CA ILE A 65 5.31 4.30 -6.26
C ILE A 65 6.26 5.50 -6.01
N GLY A 66 7.56 5.30 -6.23
CA GLY A 66 8.58 6.35 -6.03
C GLY A 66 8.53 7.51 -7.03
N ASN A 67 7.62 7.48 -8.01
CA ASN A 67 7.41 8.57 -8.97
C ASN A 67 5.91 8.91 -9.08
N PRO A 68 5.33 9.58 -8.07
CA PRO A 68 3.90 9.87 -8.04
C PRO A 68 3.46 10.84 -9.14
N ALA A 69 4.37 11.70 -9.63
CA ALA A 69 4.07 12.66 -10.69
C ALA A 69 3.58 11.98 -11.98
N ARG A 70 4.24 10.89 -12.42
CA ARG A 70 3.80 10.12 -13.58
C ARG A 70 2.51 9.35 -13.32
N SER A 71 2.29 8.89 -12.09
CA SER A 71 1.04 8.21 -11.75
C SER A 71 -0.15 9.15 -11.78
N ARG A 72 0.03 10.44 -11.45
CA ARG A 72 -1.03 11.45 -11.48
C ARG A 72 -1.71 11.55 -12.84
N GLU A 73 -0.95 11.43 -13.92
CA GLU A 73 -1.47 11.51 -15.30
C GLU A 73 -2.46 10.39 -15.64
N HIS A 74 -2.44 9.29 -14.86
CA HIS A 74 -3.33 8.14 -15.03
C HIS A 74 -4.42 8.05 -13.94
N MET A 75 -4.60 9.11 -13.15
CA MET A 75 -5.56 9.18 -12.07
C MET A 75 -6.57 10.28 -12.34
N SER A 76 -7.83 10.04 -11.97
CA SER A 76 -8.80 11.13 -11.91
C SER A 76 -8.40 12.12 -10.80
N ALA A 77 -8.88 13.36 -10.88
CA ALA A 77 -8.66 14.31 -9.80
C ALA A 77 -9.26 13.82 -8.46
N ALA A 78 -10.40 13.11 -8.48
CA ALA A 78 -10.99 12.53 -7.28
C ALA A 78 -10.10 11.45 -6.66
N GLU A 79 -9.50 10.60 -7.50
CA GLU A 79 -8.54 9.59 -7.04
C GLU A 79 -7.31 10.25 -6.43
N TRP A 80 -6.75 11.28 -7.07
CA TRP A 80 -5.60 11.99 -6.55
C TRP A 80 -5.91 12.67 -5.21
N ASP A 81 -7.05 13.35 -5.12
CA ASP A 81 -7.50 14.06 -3.92
C ASP A 81 -7.59 13.10 -2.72
N TYR A 82 -8.15 11.91 -2.92
CA TYR A 82 -8.27 10.91 -1.87
C TYR A 82 -6.95 10.19 -1.55
N TRP A 83 -6.27 9.63 -2.55
CA TRP A 83 -5.10 8.77 -2.33
C TRP A 83 -3.84 9.55 -1.97
N TYR A 84 -3.68 10.76 -2.49
CA TYR A 84 -2.47 11.58 -2.31
C TYR A 84 -2.73 12.83 -1.46
N ALA A 85 -3.78 13.61 -1.73
CA ALA A 85 -4.01 14.84 -0.97
C ALA A 85 -4.64 14.59 0.41
N GLY A 86 -5.15 13.37 0.67
CA GLY A 86 -5.78 13.01 1.95
C GLY A 86 -7.15 13.67 2.17
N LEU A 87 -7.79 14.11 1.09
CA LEU A 87 -9.11 14.73 1.13
C LEU A 87 -10.23 13.68 1.15
N PRO A 88 -11.44 14.04 1.59
CA PRO A 88 -12.59 13.15 1.49
C PRO A 88 -12.87 12.73 0.03
N ALA A 89 -13.31 11.49 -0.17
CA ALA A 89 -13.72 11.00 -1.48
C ALA A 89 -14.94 11.78 -1.98
N ARG A 90 -14.76 12.62 -3.00
CA ARG A 90 -15.85 13.43 -3.56
C ARG A 90 -16.83 12.65 -4.44
N GLU A 91 -16.41 11.48 -4.91
CA GLU A 91 -17.18 10.54 -5.71
C GLU A 91 -16.84 9.10 -5.28
N GLN A 92 -17.64 8.13 -5.70
CA GLN A 92 -17.34 6.72 -5.45
C GLN A 92 -16.08 6.31 -6.22
N LEU A 93 -15.05 5.84 -5.51
CA LEU A 93 -13.79 5.44 -6.15
C LEU A 93 -13.74 3.94 -6.38
N MET A 94 -13.19 3.56 -7.53
CA MET A 94 -13.04 2.17 -7.92
C MET A 94 -11.70 1.60 -7.44
N GLY A 95 -11.71 0.32 -7.10
CA GLY A 95 -10.50 -0.45 -6.84
C GLY A 95 -9.71 -0.75 -8.11
N SER A 96 -8.53 -1.35 -7.94
CA SER A 96 -7.69 -1.77 -9.07
C SER A 96 -8.32 -2.84 -9.98
N ASP A 97 -9.38 -3.51 -9.51
CA ASP A 97 -10.18 -4.49 -10.24
C ASP A 97 -11.44 -3.90 -10.88
N GLY A 98 -11.61 -2.56 -10.82
CA GLY A 98 -12.75 -1.86 -11.41
C GLY A 98 -14.05 -1.94 -10.62
N LEU A 99 -14.03 -2.56 -9.43
CA LEU A 99 -15.20 -2.62 -8.56
C LEU A 99 -15.22 -1.45 -7.56
N PRO A 100 -16.39 -0.97 -7.11
CA PRO A 100 -16.48 0.03 -6.06
C PRO A 100 -15.64 -0.34 -4.85
N LEU A 101 -14.86 0.61 -4.36
CA LEU A 101 -13.95 0.41 -3.23
C LEU A 101 -14.04 1.50 -2.18
N ILE A 102 -14.25 2.77 -2.51
CA ILE A 102 -14.33 3.84 -1.51
C ILE A 102 -15.62 4.61 -1.73
N ASP A 103 -16.42 4.74 -0.66
CA ASP A 103 -17.67 5.48 -0.70
C ASP A 103 -17.47 6.99 -0.59
N ILE A 104 -18.47 7.73 -1.06
CA ILE A 104 -18.47 9.20 -1.03
C ILE A 104 -18.38 9.69 0.42
N GLY A 105 -17.50 10.66 0.65
CA GLY A 105 -17.27 11.30 1.95
C GLY A 105 -16.27 10.57 2.84
N GLU A 106 -15.81 9.38 2.46
CA GLU A 106 -14.80 8.68 3.24
C GLU A 106 -13.46 9.41 3.25
N VAL A 107 -12.77 9.35 4.39
CA VAL A 107 -11.45 9.95 4.59
C VAL A 107 -10.47 8.85 4.93
N ARG A 108 -9.33 8.84 4.24
CA ARG A 108 -8.27 7.86 4.44
C ARG A 108 -7.54 8.10 5.76
N ASP A 109 -7.47 7.07 6.61
CA ASP A 109 -6.62 7.12 7.81
C ASP A 109 -5.15 7.38 7.44
N GLY A 110 -4.44 8.12 8.29
CA GLY A 110 -3.03 8.49 8.08
C GLY A 110 -2.81 9.78 7.30
N GLY A 111 -3.87 10.39 6.76
CA GLY A 111 -3.79 11.69 6.08
C GLY A 111 -3.20 11.59 4.66
N SER A 112 -2.63 12.70 4.21
CA SER A 112 -2.05 12.84 2.86
C SER A 112 -0.84 11.93 2.66
N TYR A 113 -0.44 11.74 1.41
CA TYR A 113 0.78 11.03 1.04
C TYR A 113 2.01 11.63 1.73
N GLU A 114 2.15 12.95 1.74
CA GLU A 114 3.27 13.67 2.37
C GLU A 114 3.28 13.44 3.88
N GLN A 115 2.11 13.52 4.53
CA GLN A 115 1.99 13.21 5.95
C GLN A 115 2.41 11.76 6.21
N ARG A 116 1.95 10.81 5.39
CA ARG A 116 2.28 9.39 5.52
C ARG A 116 3.77 9.12 5.33
N MET A 117 4.39 9.73 4.34
CA MET A 117 5.82 9.55 4.09
C MET A 117 6.67 10.27 5.14
N GLY A 118 6.22 11.44 5.62
CA GLY A 118 6.88 12.19 6.69
C GLY A 118 6.80 11.53 8.06
N HIS A 119 5.83 10.63 8.27
CA HIS A 119 5.65 9.89 9.52
C HIS A 119 6.51 8.62 9.61
N ILE A 120 7.36 8.36 8.61
CA ILE A 120 8.28 7.22 8.60
C ILE A 120 9.52 7.57 9.42
N ALA A 121 9.68 6.90 10.55
CA ALA A 121 10.83 7.12 11.45
C ALA A 121 12.06 6.31 11.03
N VAL A 122 11.85 5.11 10.49
CA VAL A 122 12.93 4.18 10.10
C VAL A 122 12.58 3.43 8.82
N TRP A 123 13.56 3.26 7.94
CA TRP A 123 13.42 2.55 6.66
C TRP A 123 14.15 1.22 6.69
N ASN A 124 13.48 0.15 6.23
CA ASN A 124 14.06 -1.18 6.00
C ASN A 124 14.89 -1.76 7.15
N ALA A 125 14.68 -1.28 8.38
CA ALA A 125 15.32 -1.79 9.58
C ALA A 125 14.51 -2.94 10.17
N VAL A 126 15.19 -3.93 10.73
CA VAL A 126 14.61 -4.95 11.59
C VAL A 126 15.36 -4.92 12.90
N MET A 127 14.65 -5.07 14.02
CA MET A 127 15.31 -5.31 15.31
C MET A 127 15.97 -6.69 15.31
N ASP A 128 16.99 -6.89 16.15
CA ASP A 128 17.70 -8.16 16.28
C ASP A 128 16.73 -9.30 16.66
N GLU A 129 15.70 -9.00 17.46
CA GLU A 129 14.69 -9.95 17.91
C GLU A 129 13.54 -10.17 16.92
N HIS A 130 13.59 -9.61 15.71
CA HIS A 130 12.48 -9.60 14.75
C HIS A 130 11.87 -11.00 14.55
N ASN A 131 12.73 -12.00 14.31
CA ASN A 131 12.30 -13.38 14.10
C ASN A 131 11.59 -13.98 15.33
N TYR A 132 12.05 -13.63 16.54
CA TYR A 132 11.42 -14.08 17.77
C TYR A 132 10.03 -13.43 17.95
N LEU A 133 9.94 -12.11 17.76
CA LEU A 133 8.69 -11.36 17.91
C LEU A 133 7.62 -11.81 16.91
N VAL A 134 8.00 -12.04 15.64
CA VAL A 134 7.08 -12.57 14.61
C VAL A 134 6.52 -13.93 15.01
N ARG A 135 7.35 -14.82 15.56
CA ARG A 135 6.90 -16.14 16.06
C ARG A 135 5.92 -15.99 17.21
N ARG A 136 6.24 -15.16 18.22
CA ARG A 136 5.36 -14.90 19.37
C ARG A 136 4.04 -14.26 18.99
N TRP A 137 4.04 -13.36 18.01
CA TRP A 137 2.81 -12.81 17.45
C TRP A 137 1.91 -13.89 16.83
N GLY A 138 2.52 -14.86 16.15
CA GLY A 138 1.83 -16.04 15.64
C GLY A 138 1.17 -16.86 16.75
N ASP A 139 1.83 -17.03 17.89
CA ASP A 139 1.28 -17.75 19.05
C ASP A 139 0.03 -17.03 19.60
N ILE A 140 0.10 -15.71 19.76
CA ILE A 140 -1.03 -14.88 20.23
C ILE A 140 -2.21 -14.97 19.27
N SER A 141 -1.95 -14.86 17.96
CA SER A 141 -2.98 -14.91 16.92
C SER A 141 -3.72 -16.27 16.92
N ARG A 142 -3.01 -17.37 17.18
CA ARG A 142 -3.58 -18.73 17.28
C ARG A 142 -4.31 -18.99 18.59
N ALA A 143 -3.90 -18.35 19.68
CA ALA A 143 -4.59 -18.45 20.96
C ALA A 143 -5.99 -17.80 20.88
N GLY A 144 -6.11 -16.66 20.18
CA GLY A 144 -7.39 -15.97 19.97
C GLY A 144 -8.40 -16.77 19.12
N SER A 145 -7.95 -17.58 18.16
CA SER A 145 -8.85 -18.37 17.30
C SER A 145 -9.48 -19.59 17.99
N LYS A 146 -9.00 -19.99 19.17
CA LYS A 146 -9.58 -21.09 19.96
C LYS A 146 -10.79 -20.66 20.80
N GLY A 147 -11.03 -19.35 20.95
CA GLY A 147 -12.13 -18.80 21.78
C GLY A 147 -13.48 -18.67 21.07
N THR A 148 -13.55 -18.76 19.74
CA THR A 148 -14.77 -18.46 18.96
C THR A 148 -15.55 -19.71 18.50
N ARG A 149 -15.20 -20.91 18.99
CA ARG A 149 -16.07 -22.10 18.89
C ARG A 149 -16.76 -22.35 20.23
N LYS A 150 -17.82 -21.59 20.52
CA LYS A 150 -18.83 -22.01 21.49
C LYS A 150 -20.23 -21.66 20.97
N GLN A 151 -20.97 -22.75 20.74
CA GLN A 151 -22.41 -22.95 20.50
C GLN A 151 -22.98 -22.42 19.19
#